data_AF-A0A6C1PNP5-F1
#
_entry.id   AF-A0A6C1PNP5-F1
#
_cell.length_a   1.000
_cell.length_b   1.000
_cell.length_c   1.000
_cell.angle_alpha   90.00
_cell.angle_beta   90.00
_cell.angle_gamma   90.00
#
_symmetry.space_group_name_H-M   'P 1'
#
loop_
_entity.id
_entity.type
_entity.pdbx_description
1 polymer ?
#
loop_
_entity_poly.entity_id
_entity_poly.type
_entity_poly.pdbx_seq_one_letter_code
_entity_poly.pdbx_strand_id
1 'polypeptide(L)'
;EAALNATDKFRMRGVLRAAGVAVPDFALVDEATLARDSLGAEVERLVLPVVVKPVDSMGARGVVRADDWDQAIGYARSAVAYSRSRRVIVEELIDGPEFSIDALAYGDTIQITGFADRHIVFPPYFIEIGHTLPTALSDGDQAAIIAEFERAVRALGIGPGAAKGDMKLSSRGPVVGEIAARLSGGYMSGWTYPLATGVNLSEAAIRIALGEPPGALRPRWNRTSAERAVVSIPGVIERVDGVDSARAVAGVEELFLLRGPGDSIRFPQNNVEKVANVIAVADSRDAATDAAMRAVSAIDVVLSPGMPATDQFLFGVKPDTIPYAYAPRTQARDGSATSLIAWSHAVTAPPADYRFRLPVRAQCFDALDGSPDWSGRSLASTIDTLRRSGMLLLRESTADPSLERLLVQAISRGGLQGARYALRSLYRT
;
A
#
# COMPACT_ATOMS: atom_id res chain seq x y z
N GLU A 1 5.11 13.36 29.06
CA GLU A 1 5.12 14.27 27.90
C GLU A 1 5.56 13.66 26.58
N ALA A 2 6.83 13.28 26.36
CA ALA A 2 7.30 12.85 25.02
C ALA A 2 6.45 11.77 24.35
N ALA A 3 6.08 10.72 25.09
CA ALA A 3 5.20 9.66 24.59
C ALA A 3 3.80 10.19 24.17
N LEU A 4 3.22 11.14 24.91
CA LEU A 4 1.95 11.76 24.55
C LEU A 4 2.09 12.61 23.28
N ASN A 5 3.16 13.39 23.20
CA ASN A 5 3.45 14.23 22.03
C ASN A 5 3.71 13.40 20.77
N ALA A 6 4.29 12.20 20.90
CA ALA A 6 4.53 11.29 19.77
C ALA A 6 3.34 10.38 19.42
N THR A 7 2.32 10.28 20.28
CA THR A 7 1.17 9.39 20.07
C THR A 7 -0.05 10.12 19.53
N ASP A 8 -0.35 11.31 20.05
CA ASP A 8 -1.49 12.12 19.62
C ASP A 8 -1.04 13.06 18.48
N LYS A 9 -1.55 12.83 17.27
CA LYS A 9 -1.20 13.60 16.06
C LYS A 9 -1.47 15.09 16.21
N PHE A 10 -2.55 15.49 16.90
CA PHE A 10 -2.83 16.92 17.11
C PHE A 10 -1.80 17.56 18.04
N ARG A 11 -1.47 16.88 19.15
CA ARG A 11 -0.39 17.33 20.05
C ARG A 11 0.95 17.40 19.33
N MET A 12 1.29 16.37 18.56
CA MET A 12 2.51 16.31 17.76
C MET A 12 2.64 17.55 16.87
N ARG A 13 1.61 17.82 16.07
CA ARG A 13 1.59 18.95 15.14
C ARG A 13 1.74 20.29 15.85
N GLY A 14 1.06 20.47 16.99
CA GLY A 14 1.20 21.68 17.81
C GLY A 14 2.62 21.90 18.33
N VAL A 15 3.26 20.85 18.89
CA VAL A 15 4.64 20.92 19.39
C VAL A 15 5.64 21.19 18.26
N LEU A 16 5.49 20.51 17.13
CA LEU A 16 6.36 20.69 15.97
C LEU A 16 6.23 22.09 15.36
N ARG A 17 5.01 22.58 15.16
CA ARG A 17 4.77 23.95 14.65
C ARG A 17 5.38 24.99 15.59
N ALA A 18 5.21 24.84 16.91
CA ALA A 18 5.79 25.76 17.89
C ALA A 18 7.33 25.76 17.88
N ALA A 19 7.96 24.63 17.53
CA ALA A 19 9.41 24.51 17.34
C ALA A 19 9.90 24.94 15.95
N GLY A 20 9.01 25.46 15.10
CA GLY A 20 9.30 25.83 13.71
C GLY A 20 9.62 24.65 12.79
N VAL A 21 9.21 23.44 13.17
CA VAL A 21 9.32 22.24 12.32
C VAL A 21 8.15 22.23 11.34
N ALA A 22 8.44 21.98 10.07
CA ALA A 22 7.47 21.98 8.99
C ALA A 22 6.45 20.86 9.17
N VAL A 23 5.18 21.25 9.25
CA VAL A 23 4.00 20.37 9.34
C VAL A 23 2.91 20.92 8.42
N PRO A 24 1.99 20.08 7.91
CA PRO A 24 0.83 20.58 7.15
C PRO A 24 -0.05 21.45 8.03
N ASP A 25 -0.90 22.28 7.44
CA ASP A 25 -1.99 22.87 8.21
C ASP A 25 -3.00 21.80 8.64
N PHE A 26 -3.59 22.01 9.82
CA PHE A 26 -4.36 20.99 10.50
C PHE A 26 -5.40 21.59 11.45
N ALA A 27 -6.48 20.83 11.65
CA ALA A 27 -7.54 21.13 12.60
C ALA A 27 -8.04 19.85 13.28
N LEU A 28 -8.45 19.99 14.55
CA LEU A 28 -9.01 18.90 15.34
C LEU A 28 -10.53 18.85 15.18
N VAL A 29 -11.09 17.65 15.07
CA VAL A 29 -12.53 17.44 15.06
C VAL A 29 -12.89 16.37 16.09
N ASP A 30 -13.86 16.67 16.94
CA ASP A 30 -14.38 15.76 17.95
C ASP A 30 -15.70 15.09 17.52
N GLU A 31 -16.06 14.01 18.21
CA GLU A 31 -17.29 13.25 17.95
C GLU A 31 -18.55 14.12 18.07
N ALA A 32 -18.58 15.10 18.98
CA ALA A 32 -19.72 16.00 19.16
C ALA A 32 -19.94 16.90 17.94
N THR A 33 -18.88 17.33 17.28
CA THR A 33 -18.93 18.12 16.05
C THR A 33 -19.36 17.27 14.86
N LEU A 34 -18.84 16.05 14.76
CA LEU A 34 -19.25 15.08 13.74
C LEU A 34 -20.73 14.67 13.85
N ALA A 35 -21.28 14.63 15.07
CA ALA A 35 -22.69 14.34 15.31
C ALA A 35 -23.64 15.42 14.74
N ARG A 36 -23.12 16.60 14.38
CA ARG A 36 -23.85 17.69 13.71
C ARG A 36 -23.60 17.73 12.20
N ASP A 37 -23.04 16.67 11.62
CA ASP A 37 -22.66 16.59 10.21
C ASP A 37 -21.75 17.75 9.77
N SER A 38 -20.79 18.11 10.63
CA SER A 38 -19.87 19.22 10.41
C SER A 38 -18.44 18.83 10.79
N LEU A 39 -17.46 19.54 10.21
CA LEU A 39 -16.04 19.46 10.59
C LEU A 39 -15.58 20.67 11.43
N GLY A 40 -16.46 21.66 11.63
CA GLY A 40 -16.17 22.88 12.37
C GLY A 40 -15.41 23.94 11.54
N ALA A 41 -15.52 25.19 11.97
CA ALA A 41 -15.01 26.37 11.26
C ALA A 41 -13.47 26.40 11.10
N GLU A 42 -12.73 25.59 11.86
CA GLU A 42 -11.27 25.50 11.70
C GLU A 42 -10.88 24.69 10.47
N VAL A 43 -11.64 23.64 10.17
CA VAL A 43 -11.39 22.77 9.00
C VAL A 43 -11.73 23.51 7.71
N GLU A 44 -12.73 24.38 7.72
CA GLU A 44 -13.12 25.21 6.56
C GLU A 44 -12.01 26.19 6.11
N ARG A 45 -10.98 26.42 6.95
CA ARG A 45 -9.80 27.22 6.59
C ARG A 45 -8.72 26.43 5.86
N LEU A 46 -8.83 25.10 5.80
CA LEU A 46 -7.88 24.23 5.09
C LEU A 46 -8.20 24.19 3.59
N VAL A 47 -7.19 23.79 2.81
CA VAL A 47 -7.32 23.64 1.35
C VAL A 47 -7.47 22.17 0.98
N LEU A 48 -8.46 21.87 0.12
CA LEU A 48 -8.63 20.53 -0.46
C LEU A 48 -7.53 20.24 -1.51
N PRO A 49 -7.11 18.97 -1.68
CA PRO A 49 -7.57 17.80 -0.92
C PRO A 49 -7.00 17.74 0.50
N VAL A 50 -7.78 17.19 1.42
CA VAL A 50 -7.38 17.00 2.82
C VAL A 50 -7.18 15.52 3.15
N VAL A 51 -6.50 15.23 4.26
CA VAL A 51 -6.34 13.89 4.81
C VAL A 51 -7.01 13.84 6.18
N VAL A 52 -7.94 12.90 6.34
CA VAL A 52 -8.60 12.60 7.60
C VAL A 52 -7.85 11.47 8.30
N LYS A 53 -7.51 11.64 9.58
CA LYS A 53 -6.76 10.65 10.37
C LYS A 53 -7.33 10.54 11.78
N PRO A 54 -7.44 9.34 12.38
CA PRO A 54 -7.62 9.21 13.82
C PRO A 54 -6.40 9.78 14.54
N VAL A 55 -6.60 10.56 15.60
CA VAL A 55 -5.48 11.24 16.27
C VAL A 55 -4.50 10.29 16.96
N ASP A 56 -4.94 9.10 17.38
CA ASP A 56 -4.19 8.18 18.25
C ASP A 56 -4.17 6.73 17.73
N SER A 57 -4.25 6.56 16.40
CA SER A 57 -4.19 5.24 15.74
C SER A 57 -2.93 5.04 14.88
N MET A 58 -2.71 3.79 14.44
CA MET A 58 -1.54 3.34 13.69
C MET A 58 -1.91 2.39 12.54
N GLY A 59 -0.97 2.18 11.61
CA GLY A 59 -1.11 1.24 10.48
C GLY A 59 -2.00 1.74 9.35
N ALA A 60 -2.11 3.07 9.19
CA ALA A 60 -3.01 3.75 8.26
C ALA A 60 -4.52 3.43 8.46
N ARG A 61 -4.91 2.85 9.61
CA ARG A 61 -6.32 2.58 9.92
C ARG A 61 -7.09 3.89 10.04
N GLY A 62 -8.15 4.02 9.25
CA GLY A 62 -8.98 5.23 9.20
C GLY A 62 -8.30 6.44 8.55
N VAL A 63 -7.13 6.26 7.92
CA VAL A 63 -6.42 7.34 7.22
C VAL A 63 -6.86 7.36 5.77
N VAL A 64 -7.44 8.48 5.32
CA VAL A 64 -8.02 8.58 3.99
C VAL A 64 -7.98 10.01 3.47
N ARG A 65 -7.69 10.16 2.18
CA ARG A 65 -7.75 11.41 1.43
C ARG A 65 -9.19 11.73 1.06
N ALA A 66 -9.60 12.98 1.27
CA ALA A 66 -10.86 13.53 0.79
C ALA A 66 -10.58 14.62 -0.25
N ASP A 67 -11.24 14.53 -1.40
CA ASP A 67 -11.12 15.52 -2.48
C ASP A 67 -12.25 16.57 -2.43
N ASP A 68 -13.28 16.32 -1.63
CA ASP A 68 -14.36 17.26 -1.32
C ASP A 68 -14.78 17.19 0.16
N TRP A 69 -15.59 18.16 0.60
CA TRP A 69 -15.98 18.27 2.01
C TRP A 69 -17.00 17.22 2.45
N ASP A 70 -17.87 16.75 1.56
CA ASP A 70 -18.85 15.71 1.88
C ASP A 70 -18.13 14.38 2.14
N GLN A 71 -17.13 14.05 1.31
CA GLN A 71 -16.19 12.97 1.56
C GLN A 71 -15.48 13.13 2.89
N ALA A 72 -14.93 14.32 3.18
CA ALA A 72 -14.21 14.57 4.43
C ALA A 72 -15.09 14.33 5.67
N ILE A 73 -16.36 14.78 5.64
CA ILE A 73 -17.34 14.52 6.71
C ILE A 73 -17.61 13.02 6.85
N GLY A 74 -17.95 12.34 5.75
CA GLY A 74 -18.25 10.90 5.77
C GLY A 74 -17.07 10.05 6.26
N TYR A 75 -15.87 10.39 5.81
CA TYR A 75 -14.63 9.74 6.23
C TYR A 75 -14.29 10.04 7.69
N ALA A 76 -14.49 11.26 8.18
CA ALA A 76 -14.26 11.59 9.59
C ALA A 76 -15.18 10.78 10.53
N ARG A 77 -16.47 10.63 10.17
CA ARG A 77 -17.43 9.78 10.90
C ARG A 77 -17.03 8.31 10.93
N SER A 78 -16.36 7.83 9.89
CA SER A 78 -15.86 6.44 9.85
C SER A 78 -14.52 6.31 10.60
N ALA A 79 -13.64 7.29 10.48
CA ALA A 79 -12.30 7.31 11.07
C ALA A 79 -12.35 7.43 12.60
N VAL A 80 -13.33 8.14 13.17
CA VAL A 80 -13.45 8.34 14.62
C VAL A 80 -13.60 7.02 15.39
N ALA A 81 -14.16 5.98 14.77
CA ALA A 81 -14.27 4.64 15.35
C ALA A 81 -12.91 3.97 15.59
N TYR A 82 -11.87 4.38 14.86
CA TYR A 82 -10.49 3.91 15.04
C TYR A 82 -9.68 4.75 16.04
N SER A 83 -10.28 5.81 16.59
CA SER A 83 -9.67 6.71 17.57
C SER A 83 -10.09 6.31 18.98
N ARG A 84 -9.11 6.04 19.86
CA ARG A 84 -9.40 5.69 21.26
C ARG A 84 -10.00 6.87 22.01
N SER A 85 -9.57 8.07 21.67
CA SER A 85 -10.07 9.33 22.22
C SER A 85 -11.26 9.92 21.45
N ARG A 86 -11.84 9.18 20.47
CA ARG A 86 -12.99 9.63 19.66
C ARG A 86 -12.77 11.01 18.99
N ARG A 87 -11.54 11.26 18.56
CA ARG A 87 -11.13 12.48 17.85
C ARG A 87 -10.41 12.14 16.56
N VAL A 88 -10.58 13.01 15.57
CA VAL A 88 -9.86 12.95 14.30
C VAL A 88 -9.15 14.27 14.04
N ILE A 89 -8.09 14.21 13.27
CA ILE A 89 -7.39 15.37 12.73
C ILE A 89 -7.64 15.42 11.22
N VAL A 90 -7.94 16.62 10.72
CA VAL A 90 -8.01 16.92 9.29
C VAL A 90 -6.78 17.76 8.97
N GLU A 91 -5.99 17.32 7.99
CA GLU A 91 -4.73 17.95 7.60
C GLU A 91 -4.71 18.23 6.10
N GLU A 92 -3.98 19.24 5.66
CA GLU A 92 -3.67 19.41 4.23
C GLU A 92 -2.91 18.19 3.70
N LEU A 93 -3.21 17.81 2.45
CA LEU A 93 -2.43 16.79 1.76
C LEU A 93 -1.02 17.32 1.45
N ILE A 94 0.00 16.71 2.05
CA ILE A 94 1.40 16.99 1.73
C ILE A 94 1.74 16.31 0.39
N ASP A 95 2.25 17.08 -0.58
CA ASP A 95 2.74 16.62 -1.87
C ASP A 95 4.14 15.97 -1.78
N GLY A 96 4.55 15.31 -2.87
CA GLY A 96 5.89 14.73 -3.01
C GLY A 96 6.06 13.31 -2.45
N PRO A 97 7.25 12.71 -2.68
CA PRO A 97 7.58 11.36 -2.21
C PRO A 97 7.66 11.28 -0.68
N GLU A 98 7.43 10.07 -0.16
CA GLU A 98 7.44 9.78 1.28
C GLU A 98 8.57 8.80 1.63
N PHE A 99 9.17 9.02 2.79
CA PHE A 99 10.34 8.29 3.27
C PHE A 99 10.16 7.86 4.71
N SER A 100 10.79 6.75 5.07
CA SER A 100 10.94 6.33 6.47
C SER A 100 12.37 6.56 6.94
N ILE A 101 12.50 7.19 8.10
CA ILE A 101 13.78 7.36 8.79
C ILE A 101 13.67 6.70 10.16
N ASP A 102 14.62 5.84 10.49
CA ASP A 102 14.81 5.30 11.84
C ASP A 102 16.03 5.95 12.48
N ALA A 103 15.97 6.16 13.79
CA ALA A 103 17.11 6.58 14.58
C ALA A 103 17.08 6.02 16.00
N LEU A 104 18.26 5.98 16.61
CA LEU A 104 18.45 5.73 18.04
C LEU A 104 19.01 6.98 18.69
N ALA A 105 18.29 7.50 19.69
CA ALA A 105 18.70 8.60 20.53
C ALA A 105 19.34 8.05 21.82
N TYR A 106 20.61 8.36 22.06
CA TYR A 106 21.33 7.97 23.27
C TYR A 106 22.38 9.03 23.62
N GLY A 107 22.40 9.44 24.90
CA GLY A 107 23.13 10.65 25.32
C GLY A 107 22.66 11.88 24.55
N ASP A 108 23.60 12.68 24.04
CA ASP A 108 23.31 13.85 23.21
C ASP A 108 23.27 13.55 21.71
N THR A 109 23.31 12.26 21.34
CA THR A 109 23.39 11.83 19.93
C THR A 109 22.07 11.25 19.44
N ILE A 110 21.67 11.63 18.23
CA ILE A 110 20.62 10.98 17.46
C ILE A 110 21.33 10.33 16.27
N GLN A 111 21.45 9.00 16.29
CA GLN A 111 22.10 8.27 15.21
C GLN A 111 21.04 7.75 14.24
N ILE A 112 21.12 8.14 12.97
CA ILE A 112 20.28 7.59 11.91
C ILE A 112 20.64 6.13 11.67
N THR A 113 19.63 5.27 11.73
CA THR A 113 19.73 3.81 11.62
C THR A 113 18.81 3.26 10.53
N GLY A 114 18.53 4.05 9.50
CA GLY A 114 17.76 3.59 8.34
C GLY A 114 17.11 4.77 7.64
N PHE A 115 17.15 4.76 6.31
CA PHE A 115 16.52 5.76 5.47
C PHE A 115 16.01 5.04 4.23
N ALA A 116 14.69 4.94 4.10
CA ALA A 116 14.02 4.16 3.06
C ALA A 116 13.08 5.03 2.22
N ASP A 117 12.99 4.73 0.92
CA ASP A 117 11.92 5.22 0.06
C ASP A 117 10.68 4.36 0.31
N ARG A 118 9.52 4.97 0.58
CA ARG A 118 8.25 4.26 0.78
C ARG A 118 7.48 4.19 -0.53
N HIS A 119 6.89 3.03 -0.81
CA HIS A 119 6.06 2.80 -1.99
C HIS A 119 4.59 2.85 -1.58
N ILE A 120 4.00 4.05 -1.59
CA ILE A 120 2.61 4.29 -1.21
C ILE A 120 1.72 4.37 -2.45
N VAL A 121 0.66 3.56 -2.49
CA VAL A 121 -0.26 3.45 -3.64
C VAL A 121 -1.73 3.35 -3.20
N PHE A 122 -2.63 3.29 -4.18
CA PHE A 122 -4.08 3.09 -4.02
C PHE A 122 -4.83 4.23 -3.30
N PRO A 123 -4.73 5.49 -3.79
CA PRO A 123 -5.55 6.59 -3.28
C PRO A 123 -7.04 6.24 -3.41
N PRO A 124 -7.88 6.63 -2.43
CA PRO A 124 -7.65 7.64 -1.39
C PRO A 124 -6.96 7.09 -0.13
N TYR A 125 -6.65 5.79 -0.10
CA TYR A 125 -5.90 5.18 0.99
C TYR A 125 -4.39 5.34 0.77
N PHE A 126 -3.64 5.17 1.85
CA PHE A 126 -2.19 5.31 1.84
C PHE A 126 -1.56 3.93 2.06
N ILE A 127 -1.70 3.06 1.05
CA ILE A 127 -1.27 1.66 1.16
C ILE A 127 0.21 1.54 0.85
N GLU A 128 1.00 1.18 1.84
CA GLU A 128 2.42 0.87 1.68
C GLU A 128 2.57 -0.55 1.12
N ILE A 129 2.89 -0.65 -0.17
CA ILE A 129 3.18 -1.92 -0.84
C ILE A 129 4.65 -2.33 -0.70
N GLY A 130 5.45 -1.55 0.03
CA GLY A 130 6.86 -1.81 0.16
C GLY A 130 7.66 -0.60 0.61
N HIS A 131 8.92 -0.84 0.93
CA HIS A 131 9.97 0.19 0.94
C HIS A 131 11.27 -0.34 0.33
N THR A 132 12.18 0.57 -0.01
CA THR A 132 13.53 0.22 -0.46
C THR A 132 14.56 1.05 0.31
N LEU A 133 15.59 0.42 0.85
CA LEU A 133 16.67 1.10 1.59
C LEU A 133 18.06 0.58 1.17
N PRO A 134 19.10 1.42 1.16
CA PRO A 134 19.09 2.86 1.51
C PRO A 134 18.35 3.69 0.46
N THR A 135 17.86 4.90 0.78
CA THR A 135 17.16 5.82 -0.13
C THR A 135 17.96 6.13 -1.40
N ALA A 136 17.28 6.42 -2.52
CA ALA A 136 17.91 6.89 -3.76
C ALA A 136 18.02 8.42 -3.87
N LEU A 137 17.66 9.15 -2.82
CA LEU A 137 17.75 10.61 -2.77
C LEU A 137 19.20 11.12 -2.94
N SER A 138 19.33 12.35 -3.41
CA SER A 138 20.61 13.05 -3.42
C SER A 138 21.11 13.28 -1.98
N ASP A 139 22.42 13.37 -1.79
CA ASP A 139 23.00 13.63 -0.46
C ASP A 139 22.47 14.93 0.16
N GLY A 140 22.18 15.94 -0.67
CA GLY A 140 21.59 17.21 -0.22
C GLY A 140 20.17 17.05 0.32
N ASP A 141 19.31 16.31 -0.40
CA ASP A 141 17.95 16.03 0.06
C ASP A 141 17.95 15.14 1.30
N GLN A 142 18.85 14.15 1.35
CA GLN A 142 19.03 13.31 2.53
C GLN A 142 19.40 14.14 3.75
N ALA A 143 20.39 15.03 3.62
CA ALA A 143 20.82 15.91 4.71
C ALA A 143 19.68 16.84 5.17
N ALA A 144 18.91 17.41 4.24
CA ALA A 144 17.78 18.28 4.56
C ALA A 144 16.69 17.53 5.35
N ILE A 145 16.32 16.32 4.92
CA ILE A 145 15.29 15.52 5.61
C ILE A 145 15.80 15.05 6.98
N ILE A 146 17.05 14.60 7.07
CA ILE A 146 17.66 14.18 8.35
C ILE A 146 17.67 15.36 9.33
N ALA A 147 18.06 16.55 8.90
CA ALA A 147 18.07 17.73 9.77
C ALA A 147 16.67 18.06 10.31
N GLU A 148 15.64 18.03 9.44
CA GLU A 148 14.26 18.30 9.86
C GLU A 148 13.72 17.20 10.79
N PHE A 149 14.03 15.94 10.50
CA PHE A 149 13.71 14.81 11.36
C PHE A 149 14.34 14.94 12.75
N GLU A 150 15.63 15.25 12.84
CA GLU A 150 16.29 15.43 14.13
C GLU A 150 15.72 16.60 14.93
N ARG A 151 15.39 17.72 14.27
CA ARG A 151 14.68 18.84 14.90
C ARG A 151 13.35 18.38 15.48
N ALA A 152 12.59 17.57 14.75
CA ALA A 152 11.32 17.02 15.20
C ALA A 152 11.48 16.08 16.41
N VAL A 153 12.48 15.19 16.39
CA VAL A 153 12.81 14.28 17.50
C VAL A 153 13.14 15.07 18.77
N ARG A 154 14.00 16.11 18.65
CA ARG A 154 14.36 17.00 19.76
C ARG A 154 13.16 17.79 20.28
N ALA A 155 12.35 18.37 19.39
CA ALA A 155 11.17 19.14 19.76
C ALA A 155 10.11 18.32 20.53
N LEU A 156 9.95 17.05 20.16
CA LEU A 156 9.04 16.12 20.85
C LEU A 156 9.62 15.57 22.16
N GLY A 157 10.92 15.82 22.43
CA GLY A 157 11.61 15.31 23.61
C GLY A 157 11.84 13.80 23.58
N ILE A 158 12.00 13.20 22.39
CA ILE A 158 12.21 11.76 22.26
C ILE A 158 13.67 11.42 22.57
N GLY A 159 13.89 10.67 23.65
CA GLY A 159 15.20 10.14 24.04
C GLY A 159 15.30 9.96 25.57
N PRO A 160 16.13 9.02 26.06
CA PRO A 160 16.86 7.99 25.30
C PRO A 160 15.90 6.91 24.76
N GLY A 161 16.13 6.43 23.54
CA GLY A 161 15.28 5.41 22.92
C GLY A 161 15.30 5.45 21.39
N ALA A 162 14.29 4.84 20.77
CA ALA A 162 14.13 4.82 19.31
C ALA A 162 13.19 5.95 18.83
N ALA A 163 13.48 6.48 17.65
CA ALA A 163 12.62 7.40 16.93
C ALA A 163 12.44 6.93 15.50
N LYS A 164 11.20 7.00 15.02
CA LYS A 164 10.83 6.73 13.63
C LYS A 164 10.15 7.95 13.05
N GLY A 165 10.47 8.31 11.81
CA GLY A 165 9.84 9.39 11.07
C GLY A 165 9.25 8.92 9.75
N ASP A 166 8.00 9.27 9.47
CA ASP A 166 7.49 9.38 8.10
C ASP A 166 7.70 10.82 7.65
N MET A 167 8.57 11.00 6.66
CA MET A 167 8.97 12.30 6.15
C MET A 167 8.52 12.44 4.70
N LYS A 168 8.04 13.62 4.30
CA LYS A 168 7.78 13.93 2.89
C LYS A 168 8.77 14.96 2.38
N LEU A 169 9.18 14.83 1.12
CA LEU A 169 9.90 15.90 0.42
C LEU A 169 8.92 16.63 -0.50
N SER A 170 8.31 17.68 0.03
CA SER A 170 7.34 18.50 -0.72
C SER A 170 8.05 19.44 -1.69
N SER A 171 7.27 20.08 -2.57
CA SER A 171 7.74 21.23 -3.37
C SER A 171 8.30 22.40 -2.54
N ARG A 172 8.00 22.47 -1.24
CA ARG A 172 8.52 23.47 -0.28
C ARG A 172 9.65 22.96 0.61
N GLY A 173 10.11 21.72 0.41
CA GLY A 173 11.14 21.06 1.22
C GLY A 173 10.59 19.96 2.14
N PRO A 174 11.41 19.46 3.09
CA PRO A 174 11.03 18.40 4.01
C PRO A 174 9.86 18.80 4.92
N VAL A 175 8.88 17.91 5.07
CA VAL A 175 7.72 18.08 5.95
C VAL A 175 7.53 16.82 6.78
N VAL A 176 7.27 16.98 8.08
CA VAL A 176 7.00 15.86 8.98
C VAL A 176 5.60 15.31 8.74
N GLY A 177 5.53 14.07 8.26
CA GLY A 177 4.30 13.29 8.19
C GLY A 177 3.92 12.72 9.56
N GLU A 178 4.79 11.98 10.23
CA GLU A 178 4.56 11.43 11.58
C GLU A 178 5.89 11.09 12.26
N ILE A 179 6.05 11.40 13.55
CA ILE A 179 7.18 10.92 14.36
C ILE A 179 6.68 10.00 15.47
N ALA A 180 7.26 8.81 15.61
CA ALA A 180 6.91 7.87 16.66
C ALA A 180 8.12 7.59 17.57
N ALA A 181 7.90 7.53 18.89
CA ALA A 181 8.91 7.19 19.89
C ALA A 181 9.13 5.67 20.00
N ARG A 182 9.43 5.02 18.87
CA ARG A 182 9.68 3.59 18.72
C ARG A 182 10.43 3.32 17.41
N LEU A 183 10.93 2.10 17.25
CA LEU A 183 11.40 1.59 15.97
C LEU A 183 10.27 1.53 14.93
N SER A 184 10.62 1.58 13.65
CA SER A 184 9.69 1.33 12.55
C SER A 184 9.00 -0.02 12.68
N GLY A 185 7.70 0.00 12.37
CA GLY A 185 6.89 -1.21 12.28
C GLY A 185 7.06 -1.89 10.93
N GLY A 186 6.20 -2.87 10.65
CA GLY A 186 6.33 -3.67 9.42
C GLY A 186 7.64 -4.45 9.46
N TYR A 187 8.49 -4.24 8.46
CA TYR A 187 9.70 -5.03 8.28
C TYR A 187 11.00 -4.23 8.33
N MET A 188 10.94 -2.90 8.56
CA MET A 188 12.11 -2.04 8.39
C MET A 188 13.21 -2.31 9.44
N SER A 189 12.94 -2.00 10.71
CA SER A 189 13.96 -2.12 11.76
C SER A 189 14.27 -3.57 12.16
N GLY A 190 13.31 -4.49 11.96
CA GLY A 190 13.43 -5.90 12.33
C GLY A 190 14.08 -6.77 11.27
N TRP A 191 13.98 -6.40 9.98
CA TRP A 191 14.46 -7.24 8.87
C TRP A 191 15.26 -6.46 7.83
N THR A 192 14.64 -5.54 7.08
CA THR A 192 15.30 -4.97 5.90
C THR A 192 16.56 -4.19 6.25
N TYR A 193 16.58 -3.44 7.35
CA TYR A 193 17.79 -2.74 7.79
C TYR A 193 18.86 -3.68 8.33
N PRO A 194 18.55 -4.64 9.25
CA PRO A 194 19.50 -5.68 9.63
C PRO A 194 20.06 -6.48 8.45
N LEU A 195 19.24 -6.85 7.47
CA LEU A 195 19.67 -7.58 6.28
C LEU A 195 20.58 -6.74 5.38
N ALA A 196 20.27 -5.45 5.22
CA ALA A 196 21.04 -4.52 4.39
C ALA A 196 22.38 -4.10 5.01
N THR A 197 22.49 -4.09 6.34
CA THR A 197 23.63 -3.48 7.06
C THR A 197 24.35 -4.39 8.05
N GLY A 198 23.71 -5.48 8.47
CA GLY A 198 24.18 -6.33 9.56
C GLY A 198 23.98 -5.74 10.95
N VAL A 199 23.26 -4.62 11.12
CA VAL A 199 23.05 -3.99 12.43
C VAL A 199 21.72 -4.44 13.03
N ASN A 200 21.74 -5.01 14.24
CA ASN A 200 20.54 -5.45 14.96
C ASN A 200 19.96 -4.28 15.79
N LEU A 201 18.97 -3.59 15.23
CA LEU A 201 18.36 -2.43 15.90
C LEU A 201 17.47 -2.81 17.07
N SER A 202 16.85 -3.98 17.03
CA SER A 202 16.03 -4.46 18.15
C SER A 202 16.90 -4.69 19.39
N GLU A 203 18.06 -5.33 19.22
CA GLU A 203 19.04 -5.48 20.29
C GLU A 203 19.51 -4.12 20.81
N ALA A 204 19.92 -3.21 19.93
CA ALA A 204 20.38 -1.88 20.32
C ALA A 204 19.32 -1.07 21.09
N ALA A 205 18.06 -1.12 20.66
CA ALA A 205 16.95 -0.47 21.36
C ALA A 205 16.67 -1.10 22.73
N ILE A 206 16.76 -2.43 22.85
CA ILE A 206 16.64 -3.13 24.15
C ILE A 206 17.75 -2.70 25.10
N ARG A 207 18.99 -2.60 24.61
CA ARG A 207 20.13 -2.14 25.43
C ARG A 207 19.90 -0.72 25.96
N ILE A 208 19.44 0.21 25.13
CA ILE A 208 19.07 1.56 25.57
C ILE A 208 17.98 1.51 26.66
N ALA A 209 16.97 0.66 26.49
CA ALA A 209 15.90 0.51 27.48
C ALA A 209 16.41 -0.05 28.83
N LEU A 210 17.50 -0.82 28.82
CA LEU A 210 18.20 -1.30 30.03
C LEU A 210 19.16 -0.25 30.62
N GLY A 211 19.27 0.94 30.02
CA GLY A 211 20.22 1.99 30.42
C GLY A 211 21.64 1.77 29.89
N GLU A 212 21.85 0.80 29.01
CA GLU A 212 23.14 0.50 28.40
C GLU A 212 23.35 1.29 27.10
N PRO A 213 24.60 1.51 26.67
CA PRO A 213 24.89 2.01 25.33
C PRO A 213 24.31 1.10 24.24
N PRO A 214 23.88 1.61 23.08
CA PRO A 214 23.27 0.78 22.02
C PRO A 214 24.22 -0.23 21.36
N GLY A 215 25.53 -0.16 21.63
CA GLY A 215 26.54 -1.02 20.99
C GLY A 215 27.00 -0.47 19.64
N ALA A 216 27.49 -1.36 18.78
CA ALA A 216 28.02 -0.98 17.48
C ALA A 216 26.88 -0.77 16.46
N LEU A 217 26.63 0.49 16.11
CA LEU A 217 25.61 0.88 15.12
C LEU A 217 26.17 1.15 13.72
N ARG A 218 27.46 0.87 13.48
CA ARG A 218 28.07 1.02 12.16
C ARG A 218 27.68 -0.17 11.27
N PRO A 219 27.25 0.06 10.02
CA PRO A 219 27.01 -1.01 9.05
C PRO A 219 28.24 -1.93 8.90
N ARG A 220 28.02 -3.24 8.96
CA ARG A 220 29.01 -4.29 8.72
C ARG A 220 29.17 -4.59 7.22
N TRP A 221 28.14 -4.32 6.44
CA TRP A 221 28.12 -4.34 4.98
C TRP A 221 27.17 -3.26 4.47
N ASN A 222 27.20 -3.01 3.16
CA ASN A 222 26.38 -1.99 2.51
C ASN A 222 25.62 -2.60 1.33
N ARG A 223 24.49 -3.25 1.62
CA ARG A 223 23.59 -3.85 0.62
C ARG A 223 22.31 -3.04 0.51
N THR A 224 21.54 -3.29 -0.53
CA THR A 224 20.15 -2.82 -0.62
C THR A 224 19.21 -3.91 -0.13
N SER A 225 18.18 -3.54 0.64
CA SER A 225 17.00 -4.36 0.87
C SER A 225 15.74 -3.71 0.29
N ALA A 226 14.91 -4.51 -0.36
CA ALA A 226 13.62 -4.10 -0.92
C ALA A 226 12.50 -5.02 -0.38
N GLU A 227 11.45 -4.42 0.15
CA GLU A 227 10.23 -5.10 0.57
C GLU A 227 9.11 -4.85 -0.43
N ARG A 228 8.34 -5.89 -0.80
CA ARG A 228 7.17 -5.77 -1.67
C ARG A 228 6.00 -6.62 -1.18
N ALA A 229 4.79 -6.11 -1.35
CA ALA A 229 3.57 -6.74 -0.87
C ALA A 229 2.77 -7.48 -1.94
N VAL A 230 2.04 -8.51 -1.52
CA VAL A 230 0.96 -9.14 -2.29
C VAL A 230 -0.37 -8.59 -1.79
N VAL A 231 -1.22 -8.13 -2.70
CA VAL A 231 -2.59 -7.67 -2.43
C VAL A 231 -3.61 -8.57 -3.12
N SER A 232 -4.86 -8.53 -2.63
CA SER A 232 -5.95 -9.34 -3.18
C SER A 232 -7.14 -8.48 -3.58
N ILE A 233 -7.90 -8.95 -4.57
CA ILE A 233 -9.29 -8.51 -4.74
C ILE A 233 -10.14 -9.08 -3.59
N PRO A 234 -11.33 -8.50 -3.29
CA PRO A 234 -12.19 -9.01 -2.23
C PRO A 234 -12.66 -10.45 -2.47
N GLY A 235 -12.77 -11.25 -1.42
CA GLY A 235 -13.27 -12.63 -1.48
C GLY A 235 -12.83 -13.46 -0.29
N VAL A 236 -12.98 -14.78 -0.39
CA VAL A 236 -12.45 -15.74 0.59
C VAL A 236 -11.32 -16.51 -0.07
N ILE A 237 -10.13 -16.50 0.54
CA ILE A 237 -8.96 -17.23 0.03
C ILE A 237 -9.25 -18.73 0.11
N GLU A 238 -9.21 -19.41 -1.04
CA GLU A 238 -9.28 -20.87 -1.10
C GLU A 238 -7.89 -21.47 -0.91
N ARG A 239 -6.88 -20.89 -1.56
CA ARG A 239 -5.46 -21.26 -1.42
C ARG A 239 -4.54 -20.15 -1.91
N VAL A 240 -3.27 -20.26 -1.52
CA VAL A 240 -2.18 -19.39 -1.98
C VAL A 240 -1.12 -20.29 -2.58
N ASP A 241 -0.96 -20.24 -3.91
CA ASP A 241 0.04 -21.05 -4.62
C ASP A 241 1.34 -20.25 -4.84
N GLY A 242 2.40 -20.97 -5.22
CA GLY A 242 3.66 -20.35 -5.65
C GLY A 242 4.52 -19.78 -4.52
N VAL A 243 4.15 -20.01 -3.26
CA VAL A 243 4.89 -19.56 -2.08
C VAL A 243 6.31 -20.15 -2.06
N ASP A 244 6.47 -21.45 -2.31
CA ASP A 244 7.79 -22.09 -2.33
C ASP A 244 8.66 -21.58 -3.49
N SER A 245 8.06 -21.41 -4.67
CA SER A 245 8.74 -20.81 -5.82
C SER A 245 9.18 -19.37 -5.54
N ALA A 246 8.35 -18.59 -4.82
CA ALA A 246 8.68 -17.23 -4.41
C ALA A 246 9.84 -17.19 -3.41
N ARG A 247 9.87 -18.12 -2.44
CA ARG A 247 11.00 -18.27 -1.49
C ARG A 247 12.29 -18.67 -2.20
N ALA A 248 12.19 -19.45 -3.28
CA ALA A 248 13.34 -19.91 -4.04
C ALA A 248 13.92 -18.87 -5.02
N VAL A 249 13.29 -17.68 -5.17
CA VAL A 249 13.83 -16.62 -6.03
C VAL A 249 15.16 -16.13 -5.46
N ALA A 250 16.22 -16.16 -6.28
CA ALA A 250 17.53 -15.66 -5.90
C ALA A 250 17.45 -14.20 -5.42
N GLY A 251 18.02 -13.95 -4.24
CA GLY A 251 17.99 -12.66 -3.55
C GLY A 251 16.84 -12.50 -2.55
N VAL A 252 15.84 -13.39 -2.52
CA VAL A 252 14.80 -13.39 -1.47
C VAL A 252 15.39 -13.94 -0.18
N GLU A 253 15.29 -13.17 0.89
CA GLU A 253 15.72 -13.55 2.24
C GLU A 253 14.52 -13.95 3.11
N GLU A 254 13.39 -13.25 2.96
CA GLU A 254 12.20 -13.50 3.78
C GLU A 254 10.90 -13.39 2.98
N LEU A 255 9.93 -14.21 3.39
CA LEU A 255 8.55 -14.15 2.91
C LEU A 255 7.60 -14.40 4.08
N PHE A 256 6.76 -13.40 4.35
CA PHE A 256 5.73 -13.43 5.38
C PHE A 256 4.37 -13.63 4.72
N LEU A 257 3.75 -14.81 4.92
CA LEU A 257 2.38 -15.05 4.52
C LEU A 257 1.45 -14.62 5.67
N LEU A 258 0.68 -13.56 5.46
CA LEU A 258 -0.17 -12.93 6.49
C LEU A 258 -1.61 -13.43 6.45
N ARG A 259 -2.06 -13.94 5.30
CA ARG A 259 -3.40 -14.46 5.07
C ARG A 259 -3.34 -15.78 4.30
N GLY A 260 -4.24 -16.70 4.62
CA GLY A 260 -4.25 -18.06 4.07
C GLY A 260 -5.66 -18.58 3.79
N PRO A 261 -5.78 -19.87 3.45
CA PRO A 261 -7.07 -20.52 3.21
C PRO A 261 -8.10 -20.25 4.31
N GLY A 262 -9.32 -19.88 3.91
CA GLY A 262 -10.45 -19.57 4.80
C GLY A 262 -10.54 -18.10 5.22
N ASP A 263 -9.48 -17.30 5.04
CA ASP A 263 -9.52 -15.88 5.38
C ASP A 263 -10.40 -15.08 4.40
N SER A 264 -11.24 -14.23 4.95
CA SER A 264 -11.97 -13.20 4.19
C SER A 264 -11.06 -11.99 3.99
N ILE A 265 -10.93 -11.54 2.74
CA ILE A 265 -10.07 -10.43 2.35
C ILE A 265 -10.84 -9.39 1.55
N ARG A 266 -10.35 -8.16 1.60
CA ARG A 266 -10.83 -7.01 0.83
C ARG A 266 -9.67 -6.39 0.07
N PHE A 267 -9.98 -5.54 -0.90
CA PHE A 267 -8.96 -4.66 -1.48
C PHE A 267 -8.43 -3.74 -0.37
N PRO A 268 -7.10 -3.57 -0.22
CA PRO A 268 -6.52 -2.96 0.98
C PRO A 268 -6.95 -1.51 1.17
N GLN A 269 -7.41 -1.19 2.37
CA GLN A 269 -7.73 0.16 2.84
C GLN A 269 -6.76 0.62 3.93
N ASN A 270 -5.89 -0.26 4.41
CA ASN A 270 -4.84 0.03 5.38
C ASN A 270 -3.68 -0.99 5.27
N ASN A 271 -2.60 -0.76 6.00
CA ASN A 271 -1.35 -1.53 5.87
C ASN A 271 -1.39 -2.95 6.49
N VAL A 272 -2.49 -3.35 7.15
CA VAL A 272 -2.60 -4.70 7.75
C VAL A 272 -3.48 -5.67 6.94
N GLU A 273 -3.98 -5.24 5.78
CA GLU A 273 -4.87 -6.02 4.90
C GLU A 273 -4.13 -6.68 3.71
N LYS A 274 -2.80 -6.65 3.71
CA LYS A 274 -1.94 -7.31 2.71
C LYS A 274 -1.96 -8.84 2.89
N VAL A 275 -1.82 -9.59 1.81
CA VAL A 275 -1.78 -11.08 1.83
C VAL A 275 -0.42 -11.58 2.28
N ALA A 276 0.64 -10.99 1.73
CA ALA A 276 2.00 -11.37 2.03
C ALA A 276 2.96 -10.19 1.83
N ASN A 277 4.16 -10.31 2.37
CA ASN A 277 5.27 -9.41 2.11
C ASN A 277 6.53 -10.24 1.84
N VAL A 278 7.30 -9.81 0.85
CA VAL A 278 8.57 -10.42 0.45
C VAL A 278 9.68 -9.42 0.65
N ILE A 279 10.79 -9.87 1.22
CA ILE A 279 12.01 -9.09 1.37
C ILE A 279 13.10 -9.72 0.52
N ALA A 280 13.71 -8.92 -0.34
CA ALA A 280 14.90 -9.30 -1.09
C ALA A 280 16.07 -8.36 -0.79
N VAL A 281 17.28 -8.89 -1.00
CA VAL A 281 18.55 -8.22 -0.73
C VAL A 281 19.50 -8.45 -1.89
N ALA A 282 20.19 -7.39 -2.31
CA ALA A 282 21.21 -7.44 -3.34
C ALA A 282 22.21 -6.29 -3.17
N ASP A 283 23.28 -6.30 -3.96
CA ASP A 283 24.29 -5.24 -3.94
C ASP A 283 23.81 -3.95 -4.64
N SER A 284 22.72 -4.01 -5.42
CA SER A 284 22.11 -2.84 -6.08
C SER A 284 20.60 -2.72 -5.84
N ARG A 285 20.08 -1.50 -5.98
CA ARG A 285 18.65 -1.22 -5.78
C ARG A 285 17.74 -1.95 -6.75
N ASP A 286 18.14 -1.96 -8.03
CA ASP A 286 17.38 -2.60 -9.09
C ASP A 286 17.34 -4.11 -8.88
N ALA A 287 18.47 -4.74 -8.56
CA ALA A 287 18.51 -6.18 -8.33
C ALA A 287 17.65 -6.64 -7.14
N ALA A 288 17.68 -5.89 -6.02
CA ALA A 288 16.85 -6.19 -4.86
C ALA A 288 15.36 -5.99 -5.16
N THR A 289 15.02 -4.89 -5.84
CA THR A 289 13.63 -4.58 -6.23
C THR A 289 13.09 -5.63 -7.20
N ASP A 290 13.86 -6.00 -8.22
CA ASP A 290 13.47 -7.00 -9.21
C ASP A 290 13.29 -8.38 -8.57
N ALA A 291 14.16 -8.77 -7.63
CA ALA A 291 14.02 -10.03 -6.90
C ALA A 291 12.73 -10.07 -6.06
N ALA A 292 12.43 -9.00 -5.32
CA ALA A 292 11.20 -8.89 -4.55
C ALA A 292 9.95 -8.93 -5.46
N MET A 293 9.97 -8.20 -6.59
CA MET A 293 8.86 -8.19 -7.54
C MET A 293 8.66 -9.53 -8.26
N ARG A 294 9.74 -10.23 -8.64
CA ARG A 294 9.64 -11.59 -9.21
C ARG A 294 8.99 -12.57 -8.23
N ALA A 295 9.34 -12.48 -6.95
CA ALA A 295 8.74 -13.31 -5.91
C ALA A 295 7.27 -12.97 -5.66
N VAL A 296 6.90 -11.69 -5.60
CA VAL A 296 5.49 -11.25 -5.55
C VAL A 296 4.70 -11.77 -6.75
N SER A 297 5.26 -11.67 -7.96
CA SER A 297 4.68 -12.21 -9.20
C SER A 297 4.56 -13.74 -9.24
N ALA A 298 5.30 -14.47 -8.40
CA ALA A 298 5.17 -15.93 -8.30
C ALA A 298 3.99 -16.37 -7.40
N ILE A 299 3.50 -15.50 -6.51
CA ILE A 299 2.45 -15.82 -5.54
C ILE A 299 1.06 -15.65 -6.16
N ASP A 300 0.31 -16.74 -6.28
CA ASP A 300 -1.05 -16.74 -6.87
C ASP A 300 -2.10 -16.89 -5.76
N VAL A 301 -2.91 -15.84 -5.55
CA VAL A 301 -3.99 -15.83 -4.57
C VAL A 301 -5.26 -16.33 -5.24
N VAL A 302 -5.68 -17.54 -4.88
CA VAL A 302 -6.83 -18.20 -5.47
C VAL A 302 -8.03 -18.03 -4.56
N LEU A 303 -9.04 -17.31 -5.04
CA LEU A 303 -10.29 -17.08 -4.32
C LEU A 303 -11.33 -18.18 -4.57
N SER A 304 -12.16 -18.42 -3.56
CA SER A 304 -13.33 -19.29 -3.66
C SER A 304 -14.31 -18.74 -4.70
N PRO A 305 -14.86 -19.56 -5.61
CA PRO A 305 -15.84 -19.11 -6.60
C PRO A 305 -17.22 -18.84 -6.00
N GLY A 306 -18.03 -18.02 -6.69
CA GLY A 306 -19.41 -17.69 -6.31
C GLY A 306 -19.54 -16.78 -5.08
N MET A 307 -18.59 -15.86 -4.90
CA MET A 307 -18.55 -14.92 -3.78
C MET A 307 -19.16 -13.57 -4.19
N PRO A 308 -20.28 -13.14 -3.56
CA PRO A 308 -20.95 -11.88 -3.93
C PRO A 308 -20.05 -10.64 -3.88
N ALA A 309 -19.14 -10.59 -2.90
CA ALA A 309 -18.19 -9.47 -2.78
C ALA A 309 -17.19 -9.42 -3.95
N THR A 310 -16.76 -10.59 -4.45
CA THR A 310 -15.88 -10.68 -5.61
C THR A 310 -16.62 -10.37 -6.90
N ASP A 311 -17.88 -10.82 -7.03
CA ASP A 311 -18.73 -10.49 -8.17
C ASP A 311 -18.99 -8.97 -8.25
N GLN A 312 -19.35 -8.34 -7.12
CA GLN A 312 -19.52 -6.90 -7.05
C GLN A 312 -18.23 -6.15 -7.41
N PHE A 313 -17.07 -6.66 -6.98
CA PHE A 313 -15.80 -6.05 -7.31
C PHE A 313 -15.47 -6.18 -8.80
N LEU A 314 -15.63 -7.36 -9.42
CA LEU A 314 -15.24 -7.54 -10.82
C LEU A 314 -16.27 -6.98 -11.80
N PHE A 315 -17.56 -7.16 -11.52
CA PHE A 315 -18.65 -6.95 -12.46
C PHE A 315 -19.62 -5.83 -12.07
N GLY A 316 -19.56 -5.35 -10.82
CA GLY A 316 -20.35 -4.22 -10.36
C GLY A 316 -19.80 -2.87 -10.82
N VAL A 317 -20.45 -1.79 -10.37
CA VAL A 317 -19.98 -0.42 -10.58
C VAL A 317 -18.62 -0.25 -9.92
N LYS A 318 -17.61 0.08 -10.72
CA LYS A 318 -16.26 0.36 -10.22
C LYS A 318 -16.25 1.64 -9.38
N PRO A 319 -15.75 1.60 -8.14
CA PRO A 319 -15.42 2.82 -7.42
C PRO A 319 -14.26 3.54 -8.11
N ASP A 320 -14.30 4.87 -8.19
CA ASP A 320 -13.20 5.68 -8.74
C ASP A 320 -11.90 5.50 -7.96
N THR A 321 -12.03 5.17 -6.67
CA THR A 321 -10.98 4.96 -5.67
C THR A 321 -10.16 3.67 -5.82
N ILE A 322 -10.54 2.77 -6.72
CA ILE A 322 -9.81 1.50 -6.92
C ILE A 322 -9.26 1.51 -8.34
N PRO A 323 -7.93 1.43 -8.56
CA PRO A 323 -7.38 1.40 -9.91
C PRO A 323 -7.74 0.09 -10.62
N TYR A 324 -7.54 0.07 -11.94
CA TYR A 324 -7.54 -1.19 -12.68
C TYR A 324 -6.25 -1.97 -12.39
N ALA A 325 -6.33 -3.30 -12.49
CA ALA A 325 -5.14 -4.17 -12.54
C ALA A 325 -4.44 -4.04 -13.89
N TYR A 326 -5.20 -3.99 -15.00
CA TYR A 326 -4.72 -3.60 -16.32
C TYR A 326 -5.66 -2.54 -16.89
N ALA A 327 -5.12 -1.36 -17.20
CA ALA A 327 -5.95 -0.23 -17.60
C ALA A 327 -6.46 -0.42 -19.04
N PRO A 328 -7.73 -0.10 -19.34
CA PRO A 328 -8.20 -0.11 -20.73
C PRO A 328 -7.46 0.93 -21.59
N ARG A 329 -7.06 0.56 -22.82
CA ARG A 329 -6.56 1.50 -23.83
C ARG A 329 -7.76 2.30 -24.35
N THR A 330 -7.71 3.62 -24.22
CA THR A 330 -8.77 4.55 -24.62
C THR A 330 -8.97 4.71 -26.14
N GLN A 331 -8.44 3.81 -27.00
CA GLN A 331 -8.66 3.88 -28.45
C GLN A 331 -9.82 2.99 -28.90
N ALA A 332 -11.03 3.55 -28.85
CA ALA A 332 -11.97 3.38 -29.96
C ALA A 332 -11.79 4.62 -30.86
N ARG A 333 -10.90 4.53 -31.87
CA ARG A 333 -11.04 5.41 -33.03
C ARG A 333 -12.32 4.97 -33.74
N ASP A 334 -13.14 5.97 -34.03
CA ASP A 334 -14.43 5.92 -34.72
C ASP A 334 -15.64 5.63 -33.80
N GLY A 335 -16.15 6.71 -33.20
CA GLY A 335 -17.60 6.89 -33.04
C GLY A 335 -18.30 6.27 -31.84
N SER A 336 -17.70 6.26 -30.64
CA SER A 336 -18.43 6.43 -29.35
C SER A 336 -17.48 6.18 -28.17
N ALA A 337 -17.06 7.27 -27.51
CA ALA A 337 -16.27 7.21 -26.27
C ALA A 337 -17.07 6.62 -25.07
N THR A 338 -18.33 6.22 -25.28
CA THR A 338 -19.21 5.56 -24.32
C THR A 338 -19.12 4.03 -24.34
N SER A 339 -18.40 3.44 -25.30
CA SER A 339 -18.55 2.00 -25.59
C SER A 339 -17.99 1.05 -24.52
N LEU A 340 -16.90 1.39 -23.80
CA LEU A 340 -16.24 0.50 -22.80
C LEU A 340 -16.85 0.54 -21.39
N ILE A 341 -17.33 1.71 -20.93
CA ILE A 341 -18.05 1.84 -19.65
C ILE A 341 -19.47 1.27 -19.83
N ALA A 342 -20.14 1.53 -20.95
CA ALA A 342 -21.38 0.82 -21.28
C ALA A 342 -21.16 -0.70 -21.47
N TRP A 343 -19.96 -1.11 -21.92
CA TRP A 343 -19.54 -2.52 -22.07
C TRP A 343 -19.49 -3.28 -20.75
N SER A 344 -18.92 -2.67 -19.70
CA SER A 344 -18.76 -3.29 -18.39
C SER A 344 -20.08 -3.39 -17.63
N HIS A 345 -21.06 -2.53 -17.96
CA HIS A 345 -22.41 -2.55 -17.39
C HIS A 345 -23.38 -3.51 -18.11
N ALA A 346 -23.01 -4.06 -19.26
CA ALA A 346 -23.88 -4.91 -20.09
C ALA A 346 -23.62 -6.42 -19.96
N VAL A 347 -22.73 -6.86 -19.04
CA VAL A 347 -22.38 -8.28 -18.89
C VAL A 347 -23.44 -8.99 -18.07
N THR A 348 -24.28 -9.81 -18.72
CA THR A 348 -25.21 -10.73 -18.07
C THR A 348 -24.48 -11.96 -17.55
N ALA A 349 -25.06 -12.61 -16.53
CA ALA A 349 -24.55 -13.87 -16.01
C ALA A 349 -24.39 -14.89 -17.16
N PRO A 350 -23.29 -15.67 -17.14
CA PRO A 350 -22.99 -16.64 -18.18
C PRO A 350 -24.00 -17.82 -18.21
N PRO A 351 -24.15 -18.51 -19.35
CA PRO A 351 -24.99 -19.71 -19.45
C PRO A 351 -24.48 -20.84 -18.55
N ALA A 352 -25.40 -21.55 -17.88
CA ALA A 352 -25.11 -22.59 -16.88
C ALA A 352 -24.51 -23.89 -17.44
N ASP A 353 -24.33 -24.01 -18.76
CA ASP A 353 -23.93 -25.25 -19.44
C ASP A 353 -22.49 -25.24 -19.99
N TYR A 354 -21.71 -24.18 -19.74
CA TYR A 354 -20.36 -24.08 -20.29
C TYR A 354 -19.35 -24.99 -19.58
N ARG A 355 -19.17 -26.20 -20.13
CA ARG A 355 -18.18 -27.16 -19.65
C ARG A 355 -16.99 -27.22 -20.61
N PHE A 356 -15.82 -26.80 -20.11
CA PHE A 356 -14.46 -26.90 -20.68
C PHE A 356 -13.90 -25.73 -21.53
N ARG A 357 -12.70 -25.24 -21.13
CA ARG A 357 -11.78 -24.26 -21.79
C ARG A 357 -12.46 -23.10 -22.52
N LEU A 358 -12.42 -21.89 -21.97
CA LEU A 358 -13.01 -20.72 -22.62
C LEU A 358 -12.27 -20.39 -23.94
N PRO A 359 -12.89 -20.53 -25.13
CA PRO A 359 -12.33 -20.07 -26.38
C PRO A 359 -12.43 -18.55 -26.39
N VAL A 360 -11.31 -17.87 -26.59
CA VAL A 360 -11.30 -16.42 -26.82
C VAL A 360 -10.34 -16.06 -27.92
N ARG A 361 -10.60 -14.95 -28.61
CA ARG A 361 -9.65 -14.36 -29.55
C ARG A 361 -8.53 -13.66 -28.81
N ALA A 362 -7.30 -13.81 -29.27
CA ALA A 362 -6.15 -13.11 -28.66
C ALA A 362 -6.33 -11.58 -28.71
N GLN A 363 -6.97 -11.07 -29.77
CA GLN A 363 -7.19 -9.65 -30.01
C GLN A 363 -8.13 -8.98 -28.99
N CYS A 364 -8.93 -9.75 -28.22
CA CYS A 364 -9.78 -9.12 -27.20
C CYS A 364 -8.96 -8.46 -26.09
N PHE A 365 -7.71 -8.89 -25.89
CA PHE A 365 -6.79 -8.32 -24.91
C PHE A 365 -6.05 -7.07 -25.41
N ASP A 366 -6.12 -6.75 -26.70
CA ASP A 366 -5.52 -5.51 -27.26
C ASP A 366 -6.18 -4.25 -26.70
N ALA A 367 -7.39 -4.40 -26.13
CA ALA A 367 -8.10 -3.34 -25.42
C ALA A 367 -7.47 -2.99 -24.06
N LEU A 368 -6.51 -3.76 -23.56
CA LEU A 368 -5.82 -3.51 -22.28
C LEU A 368 -4.41 -2.98 -22.54
N ASP A 369 -3.95 -2.10 -21.65
CA ASP A 369 -2.60 -1.59 -21.70
C ASP A 369 -1.57 -2.69 -21.36
N GLY A 370 -0.32 -2.46 -21.77
CA GLY A 370 0.78 -3.40 -21.54
C GLY A 370 1.42 -3.25 -20.17
N SER A 371 0.90 -2.36 -19.32
CA SER A 371 1.45 -2.07 -18.00
C SER A 371 1.35 -3.31 -17.10
N PRO A 372 2.32 -3.54 -16.20
CA PRO A 372 2.21 -4.63 -15.24
C PRO A 372 1.05 -4.42 -14.25
N ASP A 373 0.43 -5.51 -13.78
CA ASP A 373 -0.56 -5.45 -12.71
C ASP A 373 0.05 -5.11 -11.34
N TRP A 374 -0.80 -5.06 -10.30
CA TRP A 374 -0.39 -4.75 -8.93
C TRP A 374 0.67 -5.72 -8.35
N SER A 375 0.83 -6.90 -8.94
CA SER A 375 1.86 -7.88 -8.55
C SER A 375 3.11 -7.82 -9.45
N GLY A 376 3.14 -6.92 -10.44
CA GLY A 376 4.21 -6.80 -11.42
C GLY A 376 4.11 -7.77 -12.59
N ARG A 377 2.97 -8.46 -12.79
CA ARG A 377 2.81 -9.37 -13.93
C ARG A 377 2.45 -8.60 -15.18
N SER A 378 3.08 -8.94 -16.30
CA SER A 378 2.61 -8.46 -17.61
C SER A 378 1.31 -9.17 -18.00
N LEU A 379 0.52 -8.50 -18.84
CA LEU A 379 -0.69 -9.09 -19.42
C LEU A 379 -0.39 -10.41 -20.16
N ALA A 380 0.72 -10.45 -20.90
CA ALA A 380 1.18 -11.65 -21.59
C ALA A 380 1.44 -12.82 -20.62
N SER A 381 2.09 -12.55 -19.47
CA SER A 381 2.33 -13.56 -18.43
C SER A 381 1.03 -14.05 -17.81
N THR A 382 0.06 -13.17 -17.58
CA THR A 382 -1.28 -13.53 -17.09
C THR A 382 -2.01 -14.45 -18.07
N ILE A 383 -2.04 -14.11 -19.36
CA ILE A 383 -2.67 -14.92 -20.41
C ILE A 383 -1.98 -16.29 -20.53
N ASP A 384 -0.65 -16.31 -20.54
CA ASP A 384 0.12 -17.56 -20.61
C ASP A 384 -0.15 -18.47 -19.41
N THR A 385 -0.25 -17.90 -18.20
CA THR A 385 -0.60 -18.64 -16.99
C THR A 385 -1.99 -19.27 -17.09
N LEU A 386 -2.99 -18.55 -17.60
CA LEU A 386 -4.35 -19.07 -17.82
C LEU A 386 -4.41 -20.14 -18.92
N ARG A 387 -3.55 -20.05 -19.94
CA ARG A 387 -3.43 -21.08 -20.99
C ARG A 387 -2.80 -22.37 -20.44
N ARG A 388 -1.69 -22.25 -19.71
CA ARG A 388 -1.00 -23.40 -19.12
C ARG A 388 -1.82 -24.11 -18.05
N SER A 389 -2.69 -23.40 -17.34
CA SER A 389 -3.65 -24.01 -16.41
C SER A 389 -4.80 -24.74 -17.12
N GLY A 390 -4.89 -24.66 -18.45
CA GLY A 390 -5.97 -25.27 -19.22
C GLY A 390 -7.32 -24.58 -19.04
N MET A 391 -7.36 -23.34 -18.52
CA MET A 391 -8.58 -22.57 -18.33
C MET A 391 -8.95 -21.75 -19.58
N LEU A 392 -7.94 -21.39 -20.40
CA LEU A 392 -8.08 -20.57 -21.59
C LEU A 392 -7.64 -21.31 -22.86
N LEU A 393 -8.41 -21.17 -23.95
CA LEU A 393 -8.04 -21.63 -25.29
C LEU A 393 -8.08 -20.45 -26.27
N LEU A 394 -6.95 -20.11 -26.90
CA LEU A 394 -6.92 -19.06 -27.93
C LEU A 394 -7.39 -19.63 -29.28
N ARG A 395 -8.33 -18.97 -29.96
CA ARG A 395 -8.86 -19.37 -31.28
C ARG A 395 -8.85 -18.21 -32.28
N GLU A 396 -8.85 -18.56 -33.58
CA GLU A 396 -8.89 -17.59 -34.69
C GLU A 396 -10.32 -17.17 -35.11
N SER A 397 -11.37 -17.94 -34.76
CA SER A 397 -12.76 -17.70 -35.17
C SER A 397 -13.78 -17.86 -34.04
N THR A 398 -14.94 -17.24 -34.22
CA THR A 398 -15.96 -16.75 -33.25
C THR A 398 -16.10 -17.52 -31.94
N ALA A 399 -15.62 -16.89 -30.86
CA ALA A 399 -16.09 -17.13 -29.50
C ALA A 399 -17.37 -16.32 -29.23
N ASP A 400 -18.11 -16.67 -28.17
CA ASP A 400 -19.21 -15.84 -27.64
C ASP A 400 -18.65 -14.48 -27.17
N PRO A 401 -19.02 -13.35 -27.82
CA PRO A 401 -18.53 -12.03 -27.44
C PRO A 401 -18.82 -11.66 -25.97
N SER A 402 -19.84 -12.26 -25.37
CA SER A 402 -20.22 -12.02 -23.96
C SER A 402 -19.23 -12.66 -22.99
N LEU A 403 -18.69 -13.83 -23.36
CA LEU A 403 -17.66 -14.51 -22.57
C LEU A 403 -16.29 -13.83 -22.71
N GLU A 404 -15.96 -13.35 -23.91
CA GLU A 404 -14.78 -12.50 -24.12
C GLU A 404 -14.86 -11.23 -23.27
N ARG A 405 -16.02 -10.58 -23.24
CA ARG A 405 -16.32 -9.41 -22.40
C ARG A 405 -16.06 -9.65 -20.92
N LEU A 406 -16.65 -10.72 -20.40
CA LEU A 406 -16.56 -11.10 -19.01
C LEU A 406 -15.08 -11.33 -18.60
N LEU A 407 -14.31 -12.04 -19.44
CA LEU A 407 -12.91 -12.31 -19.15
C LEU A 407 -12.04 -11.05 -19.21
N VAL A 408 -12.23 -10.18 -20.21
CA VAL A 408 -11.48 -8.91 -20.32
C VAL A 408 -11.78 -8.02 -19.12
N GLN A 409 -13.04 -7.94 -18.68
CA GLN A 409 -13.42 -7.19 -17.48
C GLN A 409 -12.78 -7.79 -16.21
N ALA A 410 -12.82 -9.10 -16.04
CA ALA A 410 -12.23 -9.78 -14.90
C ALA A 410 -10.71 -9.58 -14.82
N ILE A 411 -10.01 -9.65 -15.96
CA ILE A 411 -8.57 -9.35 -16.05
C ILE A 411 -8.30 -7.87 -15.76
N SER A 412 -9.04 -6.96 -16.40
CA SER A 412 -8.83 -5.52 -16.19
C SER A 412 -9.04 -5.11 -14.73
N ARG A 413 -10.06 -5.67 -14.06
CA ARG A 413 -10.43 -5.31 -12.68
C ARG A 413 -9.61 -6.03 -11.63
N GLY A 414 -9.20 -7.28 -11.86
CA GLY A 414 -8.58 -8.13 -10.83
C GLY A 414 -7.35 -8.93 -11.27
N GLY A 415 -6.81 -8.66 -12.47
CA GLY A 415 -5.65 -9.34 -13.01
C GLY A 415 -5.84 -10.86 -13.11
N LEU A 416 -4.79 -11.61 -12.79
CA LEU A 416 -4.84 -13.07 -12.76
C LEU A 416 -5.89 -13.61 -11.77
N GLN A 417 -6.03 -12.97 -10.59
CA GLN A 417 -6.98 -13.39 -9.55
C GLN A 417 -8.42 -13.29 -10.06
N GLY A 418 -8.77 -12.15 -10.67
CA GLY A 418 -10.09 -11.91 -11.24
C GLY A 418 -10.41 -12.88 -12.36
N ALA A 419 -9.46 -13.10 -13.28
CA ALA A 419 -9.62 -14.03 -14.39
C ALA A 419 -9.86 -15.47 -13.92
N ARG A 420 -9.05 -15.94 -12.96
CA ARG A 420 -9.21 -17.29 -12.39
C ARG A 420 -10.53 -17.44 -11.66
N TYR A 421 -10.89 -16.45 -10.83
CA TYR A 421 -12.16 -16.45 -10.13
C TYR A 421 -13.33 -16.57 -11.11
N ALA A 422 -13.37 -15.71 -12.13
CA ALA A 422 -14.42 -15.70 -13.14
C ALA A 422 -14.55 -17.05 -13.85
N LEU A 423 -13.43 -17.59 -14.34
CA LEU A 423 -13.39 -18.88 -15.02
C LEU A 423 -13.80 -20.04 -14.12
N ARG A 424 -13.42 -20.03 -12.84
CA ARG A 424 -13.82 -21.09 -11.89
C ARG A 424 -15.28 -20.99 -11.47
N SER A 425 -15.83 -19.79 -11.36
CA SER A 425 -17.25 -19.57 -11.09
C SER A 425 -18.14 -20.07 -12.23
N LEU A 426 -17.69 -19.93 -13.49
CA LEU A 426 -18.35 -20.50 -14.67
C LEU A 426 -18.49 -22.03 -14.62
N TYR A 427 -17.48 -22.72 -14.09
CA TYR A 427 -17.45 -24.19 -14.09
C TYR A 427 -18.17 -24.83 -12.89
N ARG A 428 -18.64 -24.04 -11.91
CA ARG A 428 -19.33 -24.54 -10.72
C ARG A 428 -20.83 -24.68 -10.89
N THR A 429 -21.41 -23.94 -11.84
CA THR A 429 -22.78 -24.13 -12.34
C THR A 429 -22.79 -25.22 -13.39
#